data_AF-A0A2E5Y5P2-F1
#
_entry.id   AF-A0A2E5Y5P2-F1
#
_cell.length_a   1.000
_cell.length_b   1.000
_cell.length_c   1.000
_cell.angle_alpha   90.00
_cell.angle_beta   90.00
_cell.angle_gamma   90.00
#
_symmetry.space_group_name_H-M   'P 1'
#
loop_
_entity.id
_entity.type
_entity.pdbx_description
1 polymer ?
#
loop_
_entity_poly.entity_id
_entity_poly.type
_entity_poly.pdbx_seq_one_letter_code
_entity_poly.pdbx_strand_id
1 'polypeptide(L)'
;MDDDFDEDDFDEDEVMENAVLCPTCEDVTGHQILRQKEIGRGMDYLLRCEECSAVHELQFRPPPLKRVPFMLTDGPSSYMATIDLDADEWLENNDVFEHDEMAWRITRLETEDGVTEAVEASKLIRAVALRQDMHRVKITKTRGDISTPDVLIVEDGTQFKAGTILEIGVQTWRIRAIHTGEGRTLRGTVDASLIKRMYLHEPPRPERFEPKTPRERRQAWKEGRLGFNPNPILPKEYIKKRVKPSNRRKKKPRK
;
A
#
# COMPACT_ATOMS: atom_id res chain seq x y z
N MET A 1 62.83 3.62 -23.64
CA MET A 1 62.50 2.47 -22.78
C MET A 1 61.01 2.53 -22.64
N ASP A 2 60.43 1.87 -23.63
CA ASP A 2 59.03 1.66 -23.91
C ASP A 2 58.44 0.79 -22.81
N ASP A 3 57.25 1.17 -22.35
CA ASP A 3 56.41 0.33 -21.49
C ASP A 3 54.99 0.48 -22.07
N ASP A 4 54.82 -0.12 -23.25
CA ASP A 4 53.52 -0.37 -23.87
C ASP A 4 52.91 -1.51 -23.07
N PHE A 5 51.95 -1.18 -22.23
CA PHE A 5 51.14 -2.16 -21.50
C PHE A 5 50.24 -2.85 -22.52
N ASP A 6 50.43 -4.17 -22.63
CA ASP A 6 49.71 -5.09 -23.49
C ASP A 6 48.21 -4.75 -23.60
N GLU A 7 47.77 -4.58 -24.84
CA GLU A 7 46.36 -4.52 -25.24
C GLU A 7 45.62 -5.73 -24.66
N ASP A 8 44.51 -5.45 -23.99
CA ASP A 8 43.57 -6.45 -23.51
C ASP A 8 43.16 -7.40 -24.65
N ASP A 9 43.76 -8.59 -24.68
CA ASP A 9 43.31 -9.77 -25.44
C ASP A 9 42.04 -10.31 -24.75
N PHE A 10 40.95 -9.53 -24.80
CA PHE A 10 39.63 -10.08 -24.58
C PHE A 10 39.36 -11.00 -25.76
N ASP A 11 39.51 -12.31 -25.52
CA ASP A 11 39.03 -13.37 -26.39
C ASP A 11 37.71 -12.91 -27.04
N GLU A 12 37.72 -12.70 -28.36
CA GLU A 12 36.51 -12.48 -29.16
C GLU A 12 35.67 -13.75 -29.00
N ASP A 13 34.80 -13.77 -27.98
CA ASP A 13 33.78 -14.80 -27.80
C ASP A 13 32.97 -14.87 -29.10
N GLU A 14 33.25 -15.88 -29.92
CA GLU A 14 32.61 -16.10 -31.20
C GLU A 14 31.10 -16.31 -30.96
N VAL A 15 30.30 -15.27 -31.18
CA VAL A 15 28.87 -15.30 -30.91
C VAL A 15 28.20 -16.20 -31.95
N MET A 16 27.85 -17.42 -31.54
CA MET A 16 27.11 -18.35 -32.37
C MET A 16 25.71 -17.80 -32.70
N GLU A 17 25.50 -17.39 -33.95
CA GLU A 17 24.21 -16.89 -34.42
C GLU A 17 23.15 -18.01 -34.48
N ASN A 18 21.91 -17.70 -34.11
CA ASN A 18 20.76 -18.62 -34.18
C ASN A 18 20.99 -19.97 -33.46
N ALA A 19 21.67 -19.93 -32.32
CA ALA A 19 21.93 -21.11 -31.50
C ALA A 19 20.63 -21.71 -30.94
N VAL A 20 20.31 -22.94 -31.34
CA VAL A 20 19.16 -23.71 -30.85
C VAL A 20 19.53 -25.19 -30.67
N LEU A 21 18.78 -25.90 -29.82
CA LEU A 21 18.98 -27.34 -29.61
C LEU A 21 18.69 -28.12 -30.89
N CYS A 22 19.70 -28.81 -31.43
CA CYS A 22 19.52 -29.69 -32.57
C CYS A 22 18.98 -31.05 -32.12
N PRO A 23 17.85 -31.55 -32.67
CA PRO A 23 17.31 -32.87 -32.30
C PRO A 23 18.18 -34.05 -32.78
N THR A 24 19.17 -33.79 -33.64
CA THR A 24 20.09 -34.83 -34.15
C THR A 24 21.45 -34.80 -33.45
N CYS A 25 21.98 -33.61 -33.12
CA CYS A 25 23.22 -33.51 -32.34
C CYS A 25 22.96 -33.66 -30.83
N GLU A 26 21.72 -33.45 -30.37
CA GLU A 26 21.34 -33.36 -28.95
C GLU A 26 22.12 -32.27 -28.18
N ASP A 27 22.63 -31.27 -28.91
CA ASP A 27 23.40 -30.15 -28.39
C ASP A 27 22.92 -28.82 -29.00
N VAL A 28 23.30 -27.71 -28.37
CA VAL A 28 23.01 -26.35 -28.85
C VAL A 28 24.02 -26.00 -29.93
N THR A 29 23.52 -25.85 -31.16
CA THR A 29 24.37 -25.60 -32.33
C THR A 29 23.84 -24.43 -33.17
N GLY A 30 24.70 -23.87 -34.01
CA GLY A 30 24.32 -22.85 -34.99
C GLY A 30 23.40 -23.42 -36.06
N HIS A 31 22.38 -22.65 -36.44
CA HIS A 31 21.39 -23.06 -37.44
C HIS A 31 21.14 -21.98 -38.50
N GLN A 32 21.13 -22.40 -39.76
CA GLN A 32 20.71 -21.57 -40.88
C GLN A 32 19.18 -21.57 -41.02
N ILE A 33 18.56 -20.39 -41.04
CA ILE A 33 17.12 -20.24 -41.28
C ILE A 33 16.82 -20.42 -42.77
N LEU A 34 16.11 -21.50 -43.12
CA LEU A 34 15.68 -21.77 -44.50
C LEU A 34 14.33 -21.13 -44.84
N ARG A 35 13.41 -21.11 -43.88
CA ARG A 35 12.06 -20.54 -44.04
C ARG A 35 11.54 -20.03 -42.70
N GLN A 36 10.85 -18.89 -42.74
CA GLN A 36 10.07 -18.37 -41.62
C GLN A 36 8.60 -18.28 -42.04
N LYS A 37 7.69 -18.65 -41.14
CA LYS A 37 6.25 -18.52 -41.35
C LYS A 37 5.58 -17.99 -40.08
N GLU A 38 4.88 -16.87 -40.21
CA GLU A 38 4.09 -16.31 -39.13
C GLU A 38 2.81 -17.12 -38.91
N ILE A 39 2.57 -17.57 -37.66
CA ILE A 39 1.37 -18.32 -37.28
C ILE A 39 0.86 -17.78 -35.94
N GLY A 40 -0.31 -17.11 -35.97
CA GLY A 40 -0.92 -16.54 -34.77
C GLY A 40 -0.06 -15.43 -34.17
N ARG A 41 0.35 -15.59 -32.90
CA ARG A 41 1.28 -14.68 -32.19
C ARG A 41 2.75 -15.15 -32.25
N GLY A 42 3.04 -16.24 -32.95
CA GLY A 42 4.36 -16.86 -33.00
C GLY A 42 4.87 -17.09 -34.42
N MET A 43 6.03 -17.73 -34.50
CA MET A 43 6.76 -17.98 -35.74
C MET A 43 7.19 -19.45 -35.81
N ASP A 44 7.04 -20.06 -36.98
CA ASP A 44 7.63 -21.36 -37.28
C ASP A 44 8.86 -21.16 -38.15
N TYR A 45 9.97 -21.76 -37.74
CA TYR A 45 11.22 -21.76 -38.49
C TYR A 45 11.51 -23.14 -39.05
N LEU A 46 11.86 -23.20 -40.33
CA LEU A 46 12.53 -24.35 -40.91
C LEU A 46 14.03 -24.06 -40.84
N LEU A 47 14.74 -24.83 -40.01
CA LEU A 47 16.13 -24.62 -39.70
C LEU A 47 16.98 -25.75 -40.29
N ARG A 48 18.20 -25.44 -40.69
CA ARG A 48 19.23 -26.42 -41.05
C ARG A 48 20.39 -26.29 -40.08
N CYS A 49 20.72 -27.37 -39.37
CA CYS A 49 21.88 -27.41 -38.48
C CYS A 49 23.18 -27.25 -39.28
N GLU A 50 24.10 -26.42 -38.81
CA GLU A 50 25.38 -26.18 -39.47
C GLU A 50 26.37 -27.34 -39.28
N GLU A 51 26.23 -28.11 -38.19
CA GLU A 51 27.10 -29.25 -37.91
C GLU A 51 26.66 -30.54 -38.62
N CYS A 52 25.40 -30.95 -38.46
CA CYS A 52 24.91 -32.22 -39.01
C CYS A 52 24.10 -32.08 -40.30
N SER A 53 23.85 -30.86 -40.77
CA SER A 53 23.01 -30.57 -41.95
C SER A 53 21.56 -31.08 -41.87
N ALA A 54 21.11 -31.57 -40.71
CA ALA A 54 19.73 -31.98 -40.51
C ALA A 54 18.79 -30.78 -40.62
N VAL A 55 17.67 -30.96 -41.33
CA VAL A 55 16.61 -29.96 -41.45
C VAL A 55 15.49 -30.31 -40.50
N HIS A 56 15.10 -29.37 -39.64
CA HIS A 56 14.02 -29.55 -38.68
C HIS A 56 13.18 -28.29 -38.54
N GLU A 57 11.97 -28.46 -38.01
CA GLU A 57 11.04 -27.36 -37.77
C GLU A 57 11.05 -26.99 -36.27
N LEU A 58 11.25 -25.72 -35.98
CA LEU A 58 11.17 -25.14 -34.64
C LEU A 58 9.95 -24.24 -34.55
N GLN A 59 9.05 -24.55 -33.62
CA GLN A 59 7.86 -23.74 -33.35
C GLN A 59 8.17 -22.77 -32.21
N PHE A 60 8.32 -21.49 -32.55
CA PHE A 60 8.53 -20.43 -31.58
C PHE A 60 7.22 -19.67 -31.38
N ARG A 61 6.31 -20.25 -30.60
CA ARG A 61 4.99 -19.66 -30.35
C ARG A 61 4.71 -19.59 -28.85
N PRO A 62 4.17 -18.45 -28.36
CA PRO A 62 3.66 -18.40 -27.01
C PRO A 62 2.46 -19.36 -26.86
N PRO A 63 2.23 -19.88 -25.65
CA PRO A 63 1.03 -20.64 -25.33
C PRO A 63 -0.26 -19.92 -25.76
N PRO A 64 -1.33 -20.66 -26.10
CA PRO A 64 -2.58 -20.04 -26.50
C PRO A 64 -3.22 -19.29 -25.32
N LEU A 65 -3.87 -18.16 -25.61
CA LEU A 65 -4.64 -17.46 -24.59
C LEU A 65 -5.94 -18.20 -24.26
N LYS A 66 -6.24 -18.28 -22.98
CA LYS A 66 -7.50 -18.72 -22.40
C LYS A 66 -8.27 -17.52 -21.85
N ARG A 67 -9.46 -17.30 -22.38
CA ARG A 67 -10.37 -16.25 -21.89
C ARG A 67 -11.25 -16.81 -20.79
N VAL A 68 -11.10 -16.29 -19.58
CA VAL A 68 -11.80 -16.78 -18.39
C VAL A 68 -12.68 -15.66 -17.81
N PRO A 69 -13.95 -15.94 -17.50
CA PRO A 69 -14.79 -15.01 -16.76
C PRO A 69 -14.32 -14.91 -15.29
N PHE A 70 -14.06 -13.68 -14.84
CA PHE A 70 -13.77 -13.35 -13.45
C PHE A 70 -14.93 -12.55 -12.86
N MET A 71 -15.37 -12.92 -11.66
CA MET A 71 -16.23 -12.07 -10.85
C MET A 71 -15.36 -11.17 -9.99
N LEU A 72 -15.31 -9.88 -10.34
CA LEU A 72 -14.54 -8.86 -9.65
C LEU A 72 -15.44 -8.11 -8.68
N THR A 73 -15.06 -8.08 -7.39
CA THR A 73 -15.85 -7.41 -6.34
C THR A 73 -15.07 -6.28 -5.68
N ASP A 74 -15.57 -5.05 -5.81
CA ASP A 74 -15.14 -3.87 -5.07
C ASP A 74 -16.22 -3.48 -4.06
N GLY A 75 -15.99 -3.82 -2.79
CA GLY A 75 -16.89 -3.49 -1.69
C GLY A 75 -18.32 -3.98 -1.93
N PRO A 76 -19.32 -3.08 -2.11
CA PRO A 76 -20.71 -3.46 -2.34
C PRO A 76 -21.05 -3.76 -3.80
N SER A 77 -20.14 -3.50 -4.74
CA SER A 77 -20.33 -3.69 -6.17
C SER A 77 -19.53 -4.89 -6.67
N SER A 78 -20.17 -5.74 -7.46
CA SER A 78 -19.50 -6.80 -8.20
C SER A 78 -19.92 -6.76 -9.67
N TYR A 79 -19.00 -7.16 -10.54
CA TYR A 79 -19.24 -7.26 -11.98
C TYR A 79 -18.46 -8.43 -12.56
N MET A 80 -18.88 -8.87 -13.74
CA MET A 80 -18.18 -9.91 -14.49
C MET A 80 -17.24 -9.26 -15.50
N ALA A 81 -15.96 -9.61 -15.43
CA ALA A 81 -14.93 -9.27 -16.41
C ALA A 81 -14.48 -10.53 -17.16
N THR A 82 -13.95 -10.38 -18.37
CA THR A 82 -13.28 -11.48 -19.09
C THR A 82 -11.80 -11.16 -19.12
N ILE A 83 -10.98 -12.07 -18.57
CA ILE A 83 -9.54 -11.91 -18.46
C ILE A 83 -8.87 -12.92 -19.39
N ASP A 84 -7.90 -12.45 -20.15
CA ASP A 84 -7.07 -13.26 -21.04
C ASP A 84 -5.84 -13.72 -20.25
N LEU A 85 -5.71 -15.03 -20.08
CA LEU A 85 -4.61 -15.71 -19.37
C LEU A 85 -3.84 -16.59 -20.35
N ASP A 86 -2.56 -16.86 -20.12
CA ASP A 86 -1.85 -17.89 -20.88
C ASP A 86 -2.33 -19.27 -20.43
N ALA A 87 -2.57 -20.20 -21.36
CA ALA A 87 -3.21 -21.48 -21.02
C ALA A 87 -2.42 -22.35 -20.03
N ASP A 88 -1.10 -22.21 -19.99
CA ASP A 88 -0.18 -22.90 -19.09
C ASP A 88 0.14 -22.10 -17.81
N GLU A 89 -0.46 -20.92 -17.64
CA GLU A 89 -0.30 -20.11 -16.44
C GLU A 89 -0.89 -20.83 -15.22
N TRP A 90 -0.12 -20.88 -14.14
CA TRP A 90 -0.54 -21.49 -12.89
C TRP A 90 -1.09 -20.43 -11.95
N LEU A 91 -2.33 -20.63 -11.48
CA LEU A 91 -3.05 -19.68 -10.62
C LEU A 91 -3.33 -20.31 -9.27
N GLU A 92 -3.12 -19.54 -8.21
CA GLU A 92 -3.35 -19.93 -6.83
C GLU A 92 -4.29 -18.95 -6.11
N ASN A 93 -4.95 -19.44 -5.07
CA ASN A 93 -5.70 -18.58 -4.17
C ASN A 93 -4.75 -17.59 -3.49
N ASN A 94 -5.18 -16.33 -3.42
CA ASN A 94 -4.43 -15.16 -2.97
C ASN A 94 -3.40 -14.59 -3.96
N ASP A 95 -3.30 -15.13 -5.17
CA ASP A 95 -2.55 -14.44 -6.22
C ASP A 95 -3.17 -13.08 -6.52
N VAL A 96 -2.28 -12.13 -6.83
CA VAL A 96 -2.64 -10.74 -7.09
C VAL A 96 -2.32 -10.41 -8.54
N PHE A 97 -3.29 -9.87 -9.26
CA PHE A 97 -3.15 -9.45 -10.64
C PHE A 97 -3.74 -8.05 -10.84
N GLU A 98 -3.33 -7.38 -11.91
CA GLU A 98 -3.81 -6.06 -12.28
C GLU A 98 -4.87 -6.15 -13.38
N HIS A 99 -5.98 -5.42 -13.22
CA HIS A 99 -7.02 -5.29 -14.23
C HIS A 99 -7.75 -3.95 -14.05
N ASP A 100 -7.96 -3.22 -15.14
CA ASP A 100 -8.58 -1.88 -15.14
C ASP A 100 -7.94 -0.90 -14.14
N GLU A 101 -6.61 -0.84 -14.10
CA GLU A 101 -5.82 0.02 -13.18
C GLU A 101 -6.03 -0.29 -11.69
N MET A 102 -6.60 -1.44 -11.35
CA MET A 102 -6.83 -1.89 -9.98
C MET A 102 -6.14 -3.24 -9.73
N ALA A 103 -5.67 -3.44 -8.50
CA ALA A 103 -5.12 -4.73 -8.07
C ALA A 103 -6.21 -5.62 -7.46
N TRP A 104 -6.28 -6.87 -7.91
CA TRP A 104 -7.28 -7.85 -7.55
C TRP A 104 -6.62 -9.10 -6.99
N ARG A 105 -7.16 -9.59 -5.87
CA ARG A 105 -6.72 -10.84 -5.24
C ARG A 105 -7.69 -11.96 -5.51
N ILE A 106 -7.19 -13.06 -6.05
CA ILE A 106 -7.96 -14.28 -6.26
C ILE A 106 -8.39 -14.84 -4.89
N THR A 107 -9.67 -15.15 -4.76
CA THR A 107 -10.25 -15.72 -3.53
C THR A 107 -10.91 -17.07 -3.74
N ARG A 108 -11.21 -17.41 -5.00
CA ARG A 108 -11.85 -18.68 -5.36
C ARG A 108 -11.56 -19.01 -6.81
N LEU A 109 -11.10 -20.23 -7.04
CA LEU A 109 -10.89 -20.81 -8.36
C LEU A 109 -11.90 -21.95 -8.57
N GLU A 110 -12.58 -21.95 -9.71
CA GLU A 110 -13.60 -22.95 -10.06
C GLU A 110 -13.24 -23.69 -11.35
N THR A 111 -13.25 -25.02 -11.26
CA THR A 111 -12.96 -25.98 -12.31
C THR A 111 -14.17 -26.89 -12.55
N GLU A 112 -14.07 -27.82 -13.51
CA GLU A 112 -15.14 -28.82 -13.76
C GLU A 112 -15.37 -29.72 -12.54
N ASP A 113 -14.30 -30.02 -11.80
CA ASP A 113 -14.32 -30.89 -10.62
C ASP A 113 -14.74 -30.16 -9.33
N GLY A 114 -14.89 -28.83 -9.37
CA GLY A 114 -15.33 -28.02 -8.25
C GLY A 114 -14.37 -26.87 -7.90
N VAL A 115 -14.23 -26.58 -6.61
CA VAL A 115 -13.38 -25.49 -6.11
C VAL A 115 -12.02 -26.06 -5.73
N THR A 116 -10.95 -25.38 -6.12
CA THR A 116 -9.57 -25.77 -5.82
C THR A 116 -8.78 -24.58 -5.28
N GLU A 117 -7.64 -24.87 -4.64
CA GLU A 117 -6.70 -23.86 -4.15
C GLU A 117 -5.73 -23.38 -5.23
N ALA A 118 -5.43 -24.24 -6.20
CA ALA A 118 -4.53 -23.94 -7.31
C ALA A 118 -4.96 -24.69 -8.57
N VAL A 119 -4.76 -24.08 -9.73
CA VAL A 119 -5.07 -24.68 -11.03
C VAL A 119 -4.30 -24.01 -12.17
N GLU A 120 -3.97 -24.80 -13.18
CA GLU A 120 -3.57 -24.31 -14.51
C GLU A 120 -4.75 -23.60 -15.21
N ALA A 121 -4.50 -22.44 -15.82
CA ALA A 121 -5.50 -21.61 -16.48
C ALA A 121 -6.30 -22.37 -17.55
N SER A 122 -5.70 -23.34 -18.24
CA SER A 122 -6.37 -24.21 -19.22
C SER A 122 -7.60 -24.92 -18.65
N LYS A 123 -7.58 -25.28 -17.36
CA LYS A 123 -8.64 -26.01 -16.63
C LYS A 123 -9.57 -25.09 -15.84
N LEU A 124 -9.29 -23.79 -15.81
CA LEU A 124 -10.10 -22.80 -15.10
C LEU A 124 -11.37 -22.48 -15.89
N ILE A 125 -12.52 -22.59 -15.23
CA ILE A 125 -13.83 -22.20 -15.79
C ILE A 125 -14.16 -20.77 -15.39
N ARG A 126 -13.93 -20.43 -14.12
CA ARG A 126 -14.30 -19.14 -13.53
C ARG A 126 -13.44 -18.87 -12.30
N ALA A 127 -13.16 -17.60 -12.05
CA ALA A 127 -12.54 -17.18 -10.79
C ALA A 127 -13.33 -16.05 -10.13
N VAL A 128 -13.12 -15.88 -8.83
CA VAL A 128 -13.64 -14.74 -8.05
C VAL A 128 -12.46 -14.02 -7.42
N ALA A 129 -12.42 -12.70 -7.60
CA ALA A 129 -11.39 -11.87 -7.03
C ALA A 129 -11.97 -10.66 -6.29
N LEU A 130 -11.27 -10.25 -5.23
CA LEU A 130 -11.59 -9.07 -4.43
C LEU A 130 -10.54 -8.00 -4.70
N ARG A 131 -10.98 -6.75 -4.83
CA ARG A 131 -10.08 -5.61 -4.93
C ARG A 131 -9.18 -5.54 -3.68
N GLN A 132 -7.86 -5.37 -3.86
CA GLN A 132 -6.87 -5.39 -2.78
C GLN A 132 -6.13 -4.06 -2.59
N ASP A 133 -5.94 -3.26 -3.63
CA ASP A 133 -5.24 -1.96 -3.57
C ASP A 133 -5.79 -0.98 -2.52
N MET A 134 -7.09 -1.06 -2.19
CA MET A 134 -7.76 -0.19 -1.23
C MET A 134 -8.54 -0.96 -0.14
N HIS A 135 -8.40 -0.54 1.11
CA HIS A 135 -9.16 -1.04 2.26
C HIS A 135 -10.33 -0.13 2.63
N ARG A 136 -11.49 -0.75 2.86
CA ARG A 136 -12.72 -0.07 3.28
C ARG A 136 -12.91 -0.19 4.79
N VAL A 137 -12.37 0.78 5.53
CA VAL A 137 -12.46 0.80 6.99
C VAL A 137 -13.77 1.44 7.44
N LYS A 138 -14.64 0.66 8.09
CA LYS A 138 -15.87 1.20 8.69
C LYS A 138 -15.51 2.11 9.86
N ILE A 139 -16.10 3.29 9.91
CA ILE A 139 -15.91 4.25 10.99
C ILE A 139 -17.23 4.62 11.65
N THR A 140 -17.17 5.06 12.90
CA THR A 140 -18.30 5.63 13.63
C THR A 140 -17.86 6.95 14.21
N LYS A 141 -18.47 8.04 13.77
CA LYS A 141 -18.18 9.41 14.16
C LYS A 141 -19.15 9.86 15.23
N THR A 142 -18.64 10.12 16.44
CA THR A 142 -19.44 10.53 17.60
C THR A 142 -19.12 11.97 18.00
N ARG A 143 -20.13 12.84 17.95
CA ARG A 143 -20.09 14.25 18.34
C ARG A 143 -21.20 14.51 19.36
N GLY A 144 -20.80 14.86 20.59
CA GLY A 144 -21.73 14.86 21.73
C GLY A 144 -22.42 13.49 21.87
N ASP A 145 -23.75 13.50 21.84
CA ASP A 145 -24.59 12.29 21.97
C ASP A 145 -24.97 11.65 20.62
N ILE A 146 -24.57 12.26 19.49
CA ILE A 146 -24.94 11.80 18.15
C ILE A 146 -23.79 10.98 17.57
N SER A 147 -24.11 9.76 17.09
CA SER A 147 -23.17 8.88 16.40
C SER A 147 -23.62 8.59 14.99
N THR A 148 -22.72 8.78 14.01
CA THR A 148 -22.99 8.53 12.58
C THR A 148 -22.03 7.46 12.03
N PRO A 149 -22.54 6.40 11.38
CA PRO A 149 -21.69 5.43 10.68
C PRO A 149 -21.19 6.02 9.36
N ASP A 150 -19.98 5.64 8.96
CA ASP A 150 -19.40 6.02 7.66
C ASP A 150 -18.34 5.00 7.25
N VAL A 151 -17.79 5.11 6.04
CA VAL A 151 -16.72 4.24 5.51
C VAL A 151 -15.58 5.10 4.98
N LEU A 152 -14.37 4.84 5.47
CA LEU A 152 -13.15 5.45 4.99
C LEU A 152 -12.46 4.47 4.02
N ILE A 153 -12.13 4.95 2.82
CA ILE A 153 -11.36 4.19 1.83
C ILE A 153 -9.91 4.65 1.94
N VAL A 154 -8.98 3.71 2.13
CA VAL A 154 -7.54 3.98 2.27
C VAL A 154 -6.73 3.01 1.44
N GLU A 155 -5.52 3.40 1.08
CA GLU A 155 -4.57 2.56 0.36
C GLU A 155 -4.10 1.38 1.21
N ASP A 156 -3.65 0.32 0.55
CA ASP A 156 -3.00 -0.82 1.19
C ASP A 156 -1.77 -0.40 2.03
N GLY A 157 -1.56 -1.08 3.15
CA GLY A 157 -0.50 -0.75 4.11
C GLY A 157 -0.75 0.50 4.97
N THR A 158 -1.89 1.19 4.82
CA THR A 158 -2.23 2.32 5.69
C THR A 158 -2.40 1.86 7.14
N GLN A 159 -1.73 2.52 8.08
CA GLN A 159 -1.80 2.19 9.51
C GLN A 159 -2.51 3.26 10.34
N PHE A 160 -3.36 2.82 11.26
CA PHE A 160 -4.07 3.70 12.19
C PHE A 160 -3.60 3.48 13.62
N LYS A 161 -3.39 4.57 14.35
CA LYS A 161 -2.98 4.54 15.75
C LYS A 161 -4.10 5.03 16.65
N ALA A 162 -4.46 4.24 17.67
CA ALA A 162 -5.43 4.68 18.65
C ALA A 162 -4.91 5.90 19.43
N GLY A 163 -5.74 6.94 19.56
CA GLY A 163 -5.46 8.18 20.24
C GLY A 163 -4.99 9.34 19.36
N THR A 164 -4.68 9.10 18.08
CA THR A 164 -4.26 10.16 17.14
C THR A 164 -5.45 10.93 16.57
N ILE A 165 -5.14 12.08 15.99
CA ILE A 165 -6.09 12.89 15.22
C ILE A 165 -6.00 12.44 13.77
N LEU A 166 -7.15 12.28 13.14
CA LEU A 166 -7.36 11.88 11.75
C LEU A 166 -8.21 12.97 11.08
N GLU A 167 -7.83 13.34 9.86
CA GLU A 167 -8.56 14.29 9.03
C GLU A 167 -9.45 13.52 8.06
N ILE A 168 -10.74 13.82 8.06
CA ILE A 168 -11.72 13.21 7.15
C ILE A 168 -12.48 14.34 6.48
N GLY A 169 -12.14 14.61 5.22
CA GLY A 169 -12.60 15.78 4.49
C GLY A 169 -12.18 17.07 5.21
N VAL A 170 -13.15 17.91 5.56
CA VAL A 170 -12.92 19.18 6.27
C VAL A 170 -12.96 19.06 7.80
N GLN A 171 -13.15 17.86 8.35
CA GLN A 171 -13.35 17.66 9.79
C GLN A 171 -12.21 16.84 10.40
N THR A 172 -11.75 17.28 11.56
CA THR A 172 -10.75 16.56 12.37
C THR A 172 -11.44 15.68 13.41
N TRP A 173 -10.98 14.46 13.57
CA TRP A 173 -11.53 13.45 14.47
C TRP A 173 -10.41 12.79 15.28
N ARG A 174 -10.64 12.47 16.55
CA ARG A 174 -9.72 11.67 17.36
C ARG A 174 -10.12 10.21 17.33
N ILE A 175 -9.19 9.32 16.98
CA ILE A 175 -9.37 7.87 17.05
C ILE A 175 -9.44 7.47 18.53
N ARG A 176 -10.60 7.06 19.03
CA ARG A 176 -10.78 6.60 20.41
C ARG A 176 -10.42 5.13 20.58
N ALA A 177 -10.87 4.30 19.64
CA ALA A 177 -10.70 2.86 19.69
C ALA A 177 -10.73 2.26 18.29
N ILE A 178 -9.95 1.19 18.09
CA ILE A 178 -9.91 0.40 16.86
C ILE A 178 -10.38 -1.01 17.20
N HIS A 179 -11.31 -1.57 16.44
CA HIS A 179 -11.80 -2.93 16.61
C HIS A 179 -11.28 -3.83 15.48
N THR A 180 -10.51 -4.86 15.83
CA THR A 180 -9.92 -5.82 14.90
C THR A 180 -10.71 -7.13 14.80
N GLY A 181 -11.81 -7.26 15.54
CA GLY A 181 -12.63 -8.47 15.60
C GLY A 181 -12.40 -9.33 16.83
N GLU A 182 -11.15 -9.54 17.23
CA GLU A 182 -10.82 -10.26 18.47
C GLU A 182 -10.99 -9.37 19.71
N GLY A 183 -10.83 -8.05 19.54
CA GLY A 183 -10.90 -7.11 20.65
C GLY A 183 -10.94 -5.66 20.21
N ARG A 184 -10.87 -4.76 21.19
CA ARG A 184 -10.74 -3.31 20.98
C ARG A 184 -9.37 -2.84 21.43
N THR A 185 -8.62 -2.29 20.49
CA THR A 185 -7.33 -1.66 20.72
C THR A 185 -7.55 -0.19 21.08
N LEU A 186 -7.29 0.14 22.34
CA LEU A 186 -7.35 1.52 22.86
C LEU A 186 -5.99 2.23 22.77
N ARG A 187 -4.90 1.47 22.59
CA ARG A 187 -3.52 1.95 22.46
C ARG A 187 -2.80 1.03 21.49
N GLY A 188 -2.02 1.60 20.58
CA GLY A 188 -1.27 0.85 19.58
C GLY A 188 -1.63 1.24 18.16
N THR A 189 -0.84 0.73 17.22
CA THR A 189 -0.98 0.91 15.79
C THR A 189 -1.54 -0.38 15.19
N VAL A 190 -2.47 -0.26 14.25
CA VAL A 190 -3.15 -1.37 13.60
C VAL A 190 -3.20 -1.10 12.10
N ASP A 191 -2.89 -2.11 11.30
CA ASP A 191 -2.99 -2.08 9.85
C ASP A 191 -4.46 -2.04 9.39
N ALA A 192 -4.77 -1.21 8.38
CA ALA A 192 -6.12 -1.04 7.85
C ALA A 192 -6.80 -2.36 7.45
N SER A 193 -6.04 -3.32 6.92
CA SER A 193 -6.53 -4.64 6.51
C SER A 193 -7.16 -5.45 7.67
N LEU A 194 -6.70 -5.21 8.90
CA LEU A 194 -7.17 -5.91 10.10
C LEU A 194 -8.31 -5.18 10.81
N ILE A 195 -8.69 -3.99 10.38
CA ILE A 195 -9.67 -3.16 11.07
C ILE A 195 -11.10 -3.52 10.63
N LYS A 196 -11.90 -4.04 11.58
CA LYS A 196 -13.35 -4.18 11.37
C LYS A 196 -14.10 -2.86 11.54
N ARG A 197 -13.72 -2.04 12.52
CA ARG A 197 -14.32 -0.71 12.74
C ARG A 197 -13.43 0.23 13.57
N MET A 198 -13.38 1.51 13.23
CA MET A 198 -12.82 2.56 14.09
C MET A 198 -13.91 3.43 14.73
N TYR A 199 -13.69 3.81 15.99
CA TYR A 199 -14.55 4.73 16.73
C TYR A 199 -13.86 6.06 16.89
N LEU A 200 -14.48 7.10 16.32
CA LEU A 200 -13.96 8.45 16.22
C LEU A 200 -14.78 9.37 17.12
N HIS A 201 -14.08 10.21 17.88
CA HIS A 201 -14.69 11.25 18.70
C HIS A 201 -14.21 12.62 18.24
N GLU A 202 -14.95 13.67 18.60
CA GLU A 202 -14.41 15.01 18.45
C GLU A 202 -13.06 15.14 19.17
N PRO A 203 -12.07 15.78 18.54
CA PRO A 203 -10.83 16.10 19.22
C PRO A 203 -11.14 17.01 20.40
N PRO A 204 -10.40 16.88 21.52
CA PRO A 204 -10.57 17.77 22.64
C PRO A 204 -10.39 19.21 22.14
N ARG A 205 -11.34 20.10 22.49
CA ARG A 205 -11.18 21.52 22.18
C ARG A 205 -9.84 21.96 22.78
N PRO A 206 -9.01 22.73 22.04
CA PRO A 206 -7.84 23.34 22.65
C PRO A 206 -8.36 24.12 23.86
N GLU A 207 -7.90 23.75 25.06
CA GLU A 207 -8.34 24.41 26.28
C GLU A 207 -8.15 25.91 26.09
N ARG A 208 -9.21 26.68 26.32
CA ARG A 208 -9.08 28.13 26.44
C ARG A 208 -8.09 28.33 27.57
N PHE A 209 -6.90 28.85 27.27
CA PHE A 209 -5.84 28.96 28.25
C PHE A 209 -6.30 29.85 29.41
N GLU A 210 -6.69 29.23 30.52
CA GLU A 210 -7.03 29.90 31.76
C GLU A 210 -5.82 29.77 32.68
N PRO A 211 -5.03 30.84 32.86
CA PRO A 211 -3.84 30.76 33.70
C PRO A 211 -4.25 30.46 35.14
N LYS A 212 -3.78 29.32 35.66
CA LYS A 212 -4.07 28.88 37.03
C LYS A 212 -3.21 29.63 38.05
N THR A 213 -2.05 30.15 37.63
CA THR A 213 -1.12 30.88 38.51
C THR A 213 -0.88 32.35 38.07
N PRO A 214 -0.47 33.25 38.99
CA PRO A 214 -0.09 34.62 38.65
C PRO A 214 1.12 34.72 37.71
N ARG A 215 1.99 33.69 37.66
CA ARG A 215 3.13 33.64 36.75
C ARG A 215 2.67 33.32 35.32
N GLU A 216 1.85 32.28 35.17
CA GLU A 216 1.22 31.90 33.90
C GLU A 216 0.36 33.02 33.33
N ARG A 217 -0.39 33.75 34.17
CA ARG A 217 -1.20 34.90 33.73
C ARG A 217 -0.36 36.04 33.18
N ARG A 218 0.76 36.37 33.84
CA ARG A 218 1.69 37.41 33.36
C ARG A 218 2.37 37.00 32.06
N GLN A 219 2.71 35.73 31.91
CA GLN A 219 3.32 35.21 30.69
C GLN A 219 2.32 35.20 29.54
N ALA A 220 1.10 34.72 29.76
CA ALA A 220 0.03 34.76 28.76
C ALA A 220 -0.42 36.18 28.40
N TRP A 221 -0.33 37.14 29.32
CA TRP A 221 -0.53 38.56 29.00
C TRP A 221 0.57 39.10 28.09
N LYS A 222 1.85 38.79 28.38
CA LYS A 222 2.98 39.16 27.50
C LYS A 222 2.87 38.54 26.12
N GLU A 223 2.38 37.31 26.04
CA GLU A 223 2.20 36.55 24.80
C GLU A 223 0.86 36.88 24.09
N GLY A 224 0.05 37.81 24.61
CA GLY A 224 -1.23 38.21 24.00
C GLY A 224 -2.32 37.12 24.02
N ARG A 225 -2.14 36.05 24.81
CA ARG A 225 -3.06 34.91 24.93
C ARG A 225 -4.22 35.17 25.88
N LEU A 226 -4.14 36.22 26.69
CA LEU A 226 -5.25 36.73 27.50
C LEU A 226 -5.96 37.84 26.71
N GLY A 227 -7.25 37.65 26.37
CA GLY A 227 -8.05 38.67 25.68
C GLY A 227 -8.08 40.03 26.42
N PHE A 228 -8.53 41.08 25.73
CA PHE A 228 -8.54 42.46 26.24
C PHE A 228 -9.31 42.57 27.57
N ASN A 229 -8.57 42.70 28.69
CA ASN A 229 -9.12 42.83 30.04
C ASN A 229 -8.67 44.17 30.63
N PRO A 230 -9.43 45.25 30.40
CA PRO A 230 -8.97 46.61 30.70
C PRO A 230 -8.89 46.94 32.19
N ASN A 231 -9.46 46.13 33.08
CA ASN A 231 -9.40 46.34 34.54
C ASN A 231 -9.29 45.01 35.31
N PRO A 232 -8.08 44.51 35.60
CA PRO A 232 -7.92 43.25 36.34
C PRO A 232 -8.27 43.43 37.83
N ILE A 233 -9.25 42.67 38.32
CA ILE A 233 -9.47 42.48 39.76
C ILE A 233 -8.28 41.68 40.29
N LEU A 234 -7.43 42.32 41.11
CA LEU A 234 -6.33 41.65 41.79
C LEU A 234 -6.89 40.69 42.85
N PRO A 235 -6.53 39.40 42.84
CA PRO A 235 -6.83 38.51 43.95
C PRO A 235 -6.27 39.12 45.24
N LYS A 236 -7.11 39.28 46.27
CA LYS A 236 -6.64 39.73 47.58
C LYS A 236 -5.57 38.75 48.07
N GLU A 237 -4.35 39.25 48.30
CA GLU A 237 -3.28 38.42 48.84
C GLU A 237 -3.70 37.87 50.20
N TYR A 238 -3.91 36.55 50.28
CA TYR A 238 -4.13 35.89 51.56
C TYR A 238 -2.76 35.73 52.25
N ILE A 239 -2.37 36.75 53.02
CA ILE A 239 -1.21 36.65 53.90
C ILE A 239 -1.57 35.65 55.00
N LYS A 240 -0.97 34.45 54.96
CA LYS A 240 -1.11 33.46 56.03
C LYS A 240 -0.72 34.10 57.37
N LYS A 241 -1.59 34.00 58.38
CA LYS A 241 -1.28 34.44 59.75
C LYS A 241 0.08 33.82 60.18
N ARG A 242 1.00 34.67 60.68
CA ARG A 242 2.41 34.38 61.08
C ARG A 242 3.51 34.46 60.01
N VAL A 243 3.22 34.79 58.75
CA VAL A 243 4.29 35.07 57.78
C VAL A 243 4.54 36.58 57.69
N LYS A 244 5.72 37.05 58.14
CA LYS A 244 6.16 38.44 57.88
C LYS A 244 6.73 38.51 56.45
N PRO A 245 6.11 39.24 55.52
CA PRO A 245 6.65 39.39 54.18
C PRO A 245 7.96 40.19 54.22
N SER A 246 9.01 39.65 53.61
CA SER A 246 10.32 40.32 53.47
C SER A 246 10.25 41.42 52.42
N ASN A 247 9.70 42.58 52.79
CA ASN A 247 9.75 43.78 51.96
C ASN A 247 11.06 44.54 52.23
N ARG A 248 12.14 44.11 51.59
CA ARG A 248 13.33 44.94 51.36
C ARG A 248 13.89 44.73 49.94
N ARG A 249 13.18 45.22 48.93
CA ARG A 249 13.84 45.69 47.71
C ARG A 249 14.08 47.19 47.85
N LYS A 250 15.29 47.56 48.26
CA LYS A 250 15.77 48.95 48.22
C LYS A 250 15.61 49.44 46.78
N LYS A 251 14.77 50.46 46.56
CA LYS A 251 14.76 51.22 45.29
C LYS A 251 16.15 51.84 45.14
N LYS A 252 16.93 51.39 44.15
CA LYS A 252 18.15 52.12 43.75
C LYS A 252 17.68 53.45 43.13
N PRO A 253 18.25 54.60 43.51
CA PRO A 253 17.96 55.86 42.84
C PRO A 253 18.48 55.77 41.40
N ARG A 254 17.68 56.25 40.45
CA ARG A 254 18.11 56.42 39.05
C ARG A 254 19.18 57.52 39.03
N LYS A 255 20.36 57.20 38.50
CA LYS A 255 21.32 58.16 37.96
C LYS A 255 21.13 58.19 36.45
#